data_AF-A0A7V6H540-F1
#
_entry.id   AF-A0A7V6H540-F1
#
_cell.length_a   1.000
_cell.length_b   1.000
_cell.length_c   1.000
_cell.angle_alpha   90.00
_cell.angle_beta   90.00
_cell.angle_gamma   90.00
#
_symmetry.space_group_name_H-M   'P 1'
#
loop_
_entity.id
_entity.type
_entity.pdbx_description
1 polymer ?
#
loop_
_entity_poly.entity_id
_entity_poly.type
_entity_poly.pdbx_seq_one_letter_code
_entity_poly.pdbx_strand_id
1 'polypeptide(L)'
;NALRYIEHFIVGYIEQDKIILFKDYAEPKLNKYFDESLQSENKRMEALKKEIAVSSGAEKAELEKQLAMLEVHCQIMLETTGRYEYTQKAVDEYKSYLNDVYISTHYCNLFLYHEQIYPLRESLIDGEIDLDSFIREADARLKMLGL
;
A
#
# COMPACT_ATOMS: atom_id res chain seq x y z
N ASN A 1 26.46 4.47 -12.10
CA ASN A 1 25.48 3.88 -13.03
C ASN A 1 24.07 4.36 -12.63
N ALA A 2 23.84 5.67 -12.71
CA ALA A 2 22.69 6.32 -12.06
C ALA A 2 21.33 5.92 -12.65
N LEU A 3 21.29 5.66 -13.97
CA LEU A 3 20.07 5.19 -14.65
C LEU A 3 19.62 3.83 -14.13
N ARG A 4 20.54 2.86 -14.00
CA ARG A 4 20.22 1.54 -13.42
C ARG A 4 19.78 1.60 -11.97
N TYR A 5 20.36 2.51 -11.18
CA TYR A 5 19.93 2.74 -9.81
C TYR A 5 18.49 3.26 -9.77
N ILE A 6 18.16 4.25 -10.61
CA ILE A 6 16.79 4.79 -10.72
C ILE A 6 15.81 3.72 -11.19
N GLU A 7 16.17 2.91 -12.20
CA GLU A 7 15.35 1.79 -12.68
C GLU A 7 15.11 0.74 -11.58
N HIS A 8 16.16 0.32 -10.86
CA HIS A 8 16.01 -0.62 -9.75
C HIS A 8 15.17 -0.07 -8.60
N PHE A 9 15.39 1.20 -8.25
CA PHE A 9 14.63 1.91 -7.22
C PHE A 9 13.14 1.96 -7.58
N ILE A 10 12.83 2.25 -8.84
CA ILE A 10 11.47 2.24 -9.41
C ILE A 10 10.83 0.85 -9.39
N VAL A 11 11.56 -0.19 -9.83
CA VAL A 11 11.04 -1.56 -9.93
C VAL A 11 10.80 -2.19 -8.56
N GLY A 12 11.60 -1.80 -7.56
CA GLY A 12 11.53 -2.32 -6.19
C GLY A 12 10.35 -1.83 -5.35
N TYR A 13 9.60 -0.81 -5.81
CA TYR A 13 8.41 -0.33 -5.11
C TYR A 13 7.29 -1.40 -5.08
N ILE A 14 6.60 -1.48 -3.94
CA ILE A 14 5.37 -2.25 -3.83
C ILE A 14 4.32 -1.68 -4.80
N GLU A 15 3.40 -2.51 -5.31
CA GLU A 15 2.45 -2.05 -6.35
C GLU A 15 1.65 -0.81 -5.93
N GLN A 16 1.32 -0.69 -4.65
CA GLN A 16 0.63 0.47 -4.09
C GLN A 16 1.45 1.76 -4.26
N ASP A 17 2.76 1.71 -4.08
CA ASP A 17 3.64 2.87 -4.28
C ASP A 17 3.88 3.16 -5.76
N LYS A 18 3.80 2.15 -6.63
CA LYS A 18 3.88 2.40 -8.08
C LYS A 18 2.66 3.17 -8.60
N ILE A 19 1.48 2.98 -7.99
CA ILE A 19 0.30 3.83 -8.27
C ILE A 19 0.60 5.31 -7.94
N ILE A 20 1.39 5.56 -6.89
CA ILE A 20 1.80 6.90 -6.44
C ILE A 20 2.81 7.53 -7.41
N LEU A 21 3.75 6.73 -7.91
CA LEU A 21 4.92 7.24 -8.63
C LEU A 21 4.72 7.32 -10.14
N PHE A 22 3.76 6.59 -10.70
CA PHE A 22 3.54 6.49 -12.14
C PHE A 22 2.12 6.90 -12.50
N LYS A 23 2.00 8.04 -13.18
CA LYS A 23 0.74 8.58 -13.71
C LYS A 23 -0.06 7.56 -14.54
N ASP A 24 0.62 6.61 -15.18
CA ASP A 24 0.02 5.63 -16.07
C ASP A 24 -0.06 4.20 -15.48
N TYR A 25 0.32 3.99 -14.20
CA TYR A 25 0.40 2.64 -13.60
C TYR A 25 -0.84 2.18 -12.82
N ALA A 26 -1.95 2.89 -12.92
CA ALA A 26 -3.15 2.54 -12.17
C ALA A 26 -4.29 2.20 -13.14
N GLU A 27 -4.39 0.92 -13.49
CA GLU A 27 -5.64 0.34 -14.00
C GLU A 27 -6.39 -0.28 -12.82
N PRO A 28 -7.74 -0.20 -12.76
CA PRO A 28 -8.53 -0.72 -11.64
C PRO A 28 -8.21 -2.19 -11.41
N LYS A 29 -7.73 -2.52 -10.22
CA LYS A 29 -7.31 -3.87 -9.89
C LYS A 29 -8.44 -4.65 -9.25
N LEU A 30 -8.72 -5.82 -9.81
CA LEU A 30 -9.71 -6.74 -9.25
C LEU A 30 -9.22 -7.30 -7.91
N ASN A 31 -10.14 -7.38 -6.96
CA ASN A 31 -9.89 -8.08 -5.71
C ASN A 31 -9.93 -9.59 -5.97
N LYS A 32 -8.75 -10.22 -5.93
CA LYS A 32 -8.60 -11.66 -6.17
C LYS A 32 -9.29 -12.55 -5.14
N TYR A 33 -9.64 -12.00 -3.97
CA TYR A 33 -10.33 -12.73 -2.91
C TYR A 33 -11.85 -12.51 -2.93
N PHE A 34 -12.36 -11.67 -3.84
CA PHE A 34 -13.77 -11.28 -3.85
C PHE A 34 -14.72 -12.48 -3.90
N ASP A 35 -14.48 -13.41 -4.82
CA ASP A 35 -15.35 -14.58 -4.99
C ASP A 35 -15.29 -15.51 -3.76
N GLU A 36 -14.11 -15.68 -3.17
CA GLU A 36 -13.94 -16.48 -1.95
C GLU A 36 -14.64 -15.82 -0.75
N SER A 37 -14.48 -14.51 -0.57
CA SER A 37 -15.14 -13.73 0.46
C SER A 37 -16.66 -13.80 0.30
N LEU A 38 -17.18 -13.60 -0.91
CA LEU A 38 -18.62 -13.68 -1.17
C LEU A 38 -19.17 -15.09 -0.91
N GLN A 39 -18.43 -16.13 -1.28
CA GLN A 39 -18.82 -17.51 -1.00
C GLN A 39 -18.82 -17.79 0.51
N SER A 40 -17.84 -17.29 1.26
CA SER A 40 -17.77 -17.40 2.72
C SER A 40 -18.97 -16.72 3.39
N GLU A 41 -19.28 -15.48 3.01
CA GLU A 41 -20.41 -14.76 3.57
C GLU A 41 -21.75 -15.41 3.22
N ASN A 42 -21.90 -15.93 1.99
CA ASN A 42 -23.09 -16.70 1.63
C ASN A 42 -23.27 -17.95 2.48
N LYS A 43 -22.19 -18.69 2.78
CA LYS A 43 -22.25 -19.84 3.69
C LYS A 43 -22.68 -19.42 5.09
N ARG A 44 -22.18 -18.27 5.58
CA ARG A 44 -22.55 -17.72 6.87
C ARG A 44 -24.02 -17.29 6.91
N MET A 45 -24.54 -16.64 5.87
CA MET A 45 -25.97 -16.31 5.77
C MET A 45 -26.85 -17.56 5.81
N GLU A 46 -26.49 -18.60 5.06
CA GLU A 46 -27.25 -19.85 5.06
C GLU A 46 -27.20 -20.59 6.40
N ALA A 47 -26.08 -20.49 7.14
CA ALA A 47 -26.00 -21.02 8.51
C ALA A 47 -26.94 -20.26 9.46
N LEU A 48 -26.93 -18.92 9.43
CA LEU A 48 -27.82 -18.09 10.24
C LEU A 48 -29.30 -18.36 9.93
N LYS A 49 -29.67 -18.48 8.65
CA LYS A 49 -31.06 -18.81 8.26
C LYS A 49 -31.51 -20.16 8.82
N LYS A 50 -30.62 -21.16 8.85
CA LYS A 50 -30.93 -22.48 9.44
C LYS A 50 -31.10 -22.39 10.95
N GLU A 51 -30.28 -21.60 11.63
CA GLU A 51 -30.36 -21.41 13.08
C GLU A 51 -31.65 -20.65 13.47
N ILE A 52 -31.99 -19.57 12.76
CA ILE A 52 -33.26 -18.83 12.92
C ILE A 52 -34.49 -19.74 12.77
N ALA A 53 -34.43 -20.75 11.91
CA ALA A 53 -35.55 -21.67 11.69
C ALA A 53 -35.83 -22.58 12.90
N VAL A 54 -34.83 -22.81 13.76
CA VAL A 54 -34.96 -23.66 14.97
C VAL A 54 -34.95 -22.86 16.27
N SER A 55 -34.51 -21.61 16.26
CA SER A 55 -34.50 -20.72 17.42
C SER A 55 -35.86 -20.03 17.65
N SER A 56 -36.07 -19.50 18.86
CA SER A 56 -37.31 -18.78 19.23
C SER A 56 -37.05 -17.64 20.21
N GLY A 57 -38.04 -16.75 20.38
CA GLY A 57 -37.96 -15.66 21.35
C GLY A 57 -36.81 -14.68 21.09
N ALA A 58 -36.13 -14.26 22.14
CA ALA A 58 -35.06 -13.27 22.08
C ALA A 58 -33.84 -13.73 21.24
N GLU A 59 -33.53 -15.02 21.26
CA GLU A 59 -32.44 -15.60 20.47
C GLU A 59 -32.71 -15.45 18.97
N LYS A 60 -33.93 -15.78 18.54
CA LYS A 60 -34.34 -15.60 17.15
C LYS A 60 -34.26 -14.15 16.70
N ALA A 61 -34.73 -13.21 17.52
CA ALA A 61 -34.68 -11.78 17.19
C ALA A 61 -33.24 -11.27 17.02
N GLU A 62 -32.30 -11.76 17.84
CA GLU A 62 -30.88 -11.39 17.71
C GLU A 62 -30.25 -12.01 16.45
N LEU A 63 -30.55 -13.27 16.13
CA LEU A 63 -30.07 -13.92 14.91
C LEU A 63 -30.62 -13.24 13.65
N GLU A 64 -31.89 -12.84 13.64
CA GLU A 64 -32.51 -12.08 12.54
C GLU A 64 -31.83 -10.73 12.33
N LYS A 65 -31.47 -10.03 13.42
CA LYS A 65 -30.69 -8.78 13.35
C LYS A 65 -29.31 -9.01 12.77
N GLN A 66 -28.62 -10.08 13.18
CA GLN A 66 -27.30 -10.43 12.63
C GLN A 66 -27.38 -10.77 11.14
N LEU A 67 -28.42 -11.50 10.72
CA LEU A 67 -28.67 -11.79 9.31
C LEU A 67 -28.88 -10.50 8.51
N ALA A 68 -29.71 -9.58 9.00
CA ALA A 68 -29.97 -8.30 8.33
C ALA A 68 -28.68 -7.46 8.19
N MET A 69 -27.84 -7.42 9.24
CA MET A 69 -26.55 -6.74 9.18
C MET A 69 -25.62 -7.37 8.14
N LEU A 70 -25.60 -8.70 8.04
CA LEU A 70 -24.78 -9.43 7.08
C LEU A 70 -25.28 -9.22 5.64
N GLU A 71 -26.58 -9.21 5.41
CA GLU A 71 -27.18 -8.92 4.09
C GLU A 71 -26.79 -7.53 3.60
N VAL A 72 -26.86 -6.52 4.48
CA VAL A 72 -26.40 -5.15 4.15
C VAL A 72 -24.91 -5.13 3.82
N HIS A 73 -24.08 -5.85 4.58
CA HIS A 73 -22.65 -5.93 4.31
C HIS A 73 -22.35 -6.57 2.94
N CYS A 74 -23.00 -7.69 2.61
CA CYS A 74 -22.89 -8.34 1.30
C CYS A 74 -23.32 -7.42 0.15
N GLN A 75 -24.40 -6.66 0.34
CA GLN A 75 -24.87 -5.71 -0.67
C GLN A 75 -23.83 -4.63 -0.93
N ILE A 76 -23.25 -4.05 0.13
CA ILE A 76 -22.19 -3.05 0.01
C ILE A 76 -20.98 -3.63 -0.73
N MET A 77 -20.56 -4.86 -0.41
CA MET A 77 -19.49 -5.56 -1.12
C MET A 77 -19.77 -5.69 -2.63
N LEU A 78 -21.00 -6.07 -2.99
CA LEU A 78 -21.42 -6.27 -4.38
C LEU A 78 -21.48 -4.95 -5.17
N GLU A 79 -21.97 -3.89 -4.55
CA GLU A 79 -22.28 -2.62 -5.24
C GLU A 79 -21.10 -1.64 -5.30
N THR A 80 -20.17 -1.69 -4.35
CA THR A 80 -19.22 -0.58 -4.17
C THR A 80 -17.75 -1.00 -4.19
N THR A 81 -17.30 -1.78 -3.22
CA THR A 81 -15.86 -1.90 -2.90
C THR A 81 -15.34 -3.33 -2.90
N GLY A 82 -16.20 -4.35 -2.94
CA GLY A 82 -15.75 -5.73 -2.82
C GLY A 82 -14.97 -6.21 -4.04
N ARG A 83 -15.41 -5.81 -5.24
CA ARG A 83 -14.93 -6.37 -6.52
C ARG A 83 -13.57 -5.85 -6.96
N TYR A 84 -13.18 -4.67 -6.49
CA TYR A 84 -11.94 -4.01 -6.88
C TYR A 84 -11.15 -3.62 -5.62
N GLU A 85 -9.84 -3.89 -5.61
CA GLU A 85 -8.92 -3.34 -4.60
C GLU A 85 -8.91 -1.81 -4.66
N TYR A 86 -9.05 -1.26 -5.88
CA TYR A 86 -9.27 0.16 -6.13
C TYR A 86 -10.04 0.36 -7.43
N THR A 87 -11.03 1.25 -7.41
CA THR A 87 -11.93 1.53 -8.55
C THR A 87 -11.32 2.53 -9.52
N GLN A 88 -11.83 2.58 -10.76
CA GLN A 88 -11.41 3.60 -11.73
C GLN A 88 -11.64 5.02 -11.21
N LYS A 89 -12.76 5.26 -10.52
CA LYS A 89 -13.05 6.56 -9.92
C LYS A 89 -11.99 6.97 -8.89
N ALA A 90 -11.57 6.04 -8.03
CA ALA A 90 -10.52 6.30 -7.05
C ALA A 90 -9.15 6.57 -7.73
N VAL A 91 -8.86 5.85 -8.81
CA VAL A 91 -7.68 6.09 -9.64
C VAL A 91 -7.71 7.49 -10.27
N ASP A 92 -8.83 7.89 -10.88
CA ASP A 92 -8.97 9.18 -11.55
C ASP A 92 -8.89 10.34 -10.57
N GLU A 93 -9.56 10.20 -9.43
CA GLU A 93 -9.46 11.15 -8.32
C GLU A 93 -8.01 11.29 -7.86
N TYR A 94 -7.32 10.18 -7.66
CA TYR A 94 -5.92 10.19 -7.25
C TYR A 94 -5.00 10.87 -8.28
N LYS A 95 -5.15 10.54 -9.57
CA LYS A 95 -4.38 11.16 -10.66
C LYS A 95 -4.58 12.66 -10.75
N SER A 96 -5.73 13.17 -10.32
CA SER A 96 -5.97 14.63 -10.27
C SER A 96 -5.04 15.35 -9.29
N TYR A 97 -4.68 14.69 -8.18
CA TYR A 97 -3.78 15.25 -7.16
C TYR A 97 -2.30 15.19 -7.58
N LEU A 98 -1.90 14.23 -8.42
CA LEU A 98 -0.49 14.02 -8.78
C LEU A 98 0.15 15.21 -9.52
N ASN A 99 -0.63 16.08 -10.17
CA ASN A 99 -0.07 17.27 -10.82
C ASN A 99 0.40 18.34 -9.81
N ASP A 100 -0.09 18.28 -8.57
CA ASP A 100 0.15 19.29 -7.52
C ASP A 100 0.96 18.74 -6.34
N VAL A 101 1.38 17.47 -6.38
CA VAL A 101 2.13 16.81 -5.30
C VAL A 101 3.59 16.62 -5.71
N TYR A 102 4.51 17.04 -4.85
CA TYR A 102 5.91 16.67 -4.98
C TYR A 102 6.19 15.41 -4.15
N ILE A 103 6.91 14.46 -4.73
CA ILE A 103 7.38 13.29 -3.99
C ILE A 103 8.55 13.73 -3.11
N SER A 104 8.33 13.82 -1.81
CA SER A 104 9.41 14.04 -0.84
C SER A 104 10.20 12.74 -0.69
N THR A 105 11.27 12.60 -1.45
CA THR A 105 12.22 11.47 -1.30
C THR A 105 13.16 11.64 -0.13
N HIS A 106 12.91 12.63 0.76
CA HIS A 106 13.75 12.93 1.93
C HIS A 106 14.13 11.62 2.62
N TYR A 107 13.16 10.83 3.09
CA TYR A 107 13.36 9.58 3.82
C TYR A 107 13.83 8.37 2.98
N CYS A 108 13.78 8.46 1.65
CA CYS A 108 14.19 7.36 0.76
C CYS A 108 15.59 7.55 0.17
N ASN A 109 16.25 8.66 0.49
CA ASN A 109 17.59 8.92 0.00
C ASN A 109 18.60 8.15 0.87
N LEU A 110 19.21 7.12 0.30
CA LEU A 110 20.35 6.41 0.90
C LEU A 110 21.46 7.38 1.34
N PHE A 111 21.68 8.48 0.62
CA PHE A 111 22.63 9.51 1.02
C PHE A 111 22.22 10.25 2.31
N LEU A 112 20.92 10.35 2.60
CA LEU A 112 20.43 11.04 3.79
C LEU A 112 20.31 10.12 5.02
N TYR A 113 20.04 8.84 4.83
CA TYR A 113 19.67 7.94 5.93
C TYR A 113 20.44 6.62 6.00
N HIS A 114 21.34 6.34 5.07
CA HIS A 114 22.15 5.12 5.16
C HIS A 114 23.09 5.22 6.36
N GLU A 115 23.04 4.23 7.25
CA GLU A 115 23.78 4.19 8.52
C GLU A 115 25.29 4.43 8.37
N GLN A 116 25.86 4.08 7.21
CA GLN A 116 27.28 4.27 6.93
C GLN A 116 27.61 5.62 6.28
N ILE A 117 26.63 6.34 5.70
CA ILE A 117 26.84 7.64 5.05
C ILE A 117 26.43 8.78 5.98
N TYR A 118 25.42 8.56 6.82
CA TYR A 118 24.92 9.55 7.79
C TYR A 118 26.03 10.13 8.68
N PRO A 119 26.88 9.33 9.36
CA PRO A 119 27.92 9.89 10.25
C PRO A 119 28.97 10.71 9.48
N LEU A 120 29.29 10.30 8.25
CA LEU A 120 30.24 11.01 7.40
C LEU A 120 29.70 12.39 7.01
N ARG A 121 28.39 12.50 6.78
CA ARG A 121 27.73 13.77 6.49
C ARG A 121 27.71 14.68 7.71
N GLU A 122 27.41 14.16 8.90
CA GLU A 122 27.48 14.94 10.14
C GLU A 122 28.90 15.49 10.34
N SER A 123 29.95 14.68 10.18
CA SER A 123 31.33 15.15 10.25
C SER A 123 31.69 16.21 9.21
N LEU A 124 31.10 16.18 8.01
CA LEU A 124 31.28 17.27 7.02
C LEU A 124 30.56 18.55 7.44
N ILE A 125 29.33 18.45 7.96
CA ILE A 125 28.52 19.58 8.43
C ILE A 125 29.18 20.25 9.64
N ASP A 126 29.73 19.44 10.55
CA ASP A 126 30.45 19.87 11.74
C ASP A 126 31.87 20.38 11.41
N GLY A 127 32.31 20.24 10.15
CA GLY A 127 33.60 20.70 9.66
C GLY A 127 34.79 19.86 10.12
N GLU A 128 34.55 18.64 10.62
CA GLU A 128 35.59 17.70 11.03
C GLU A 128 36.34 17.11 9.83
N ILE A 129 35.68 17.03 8.68
CA ILE A 129 36.26 16.60 7.40
C ILE A 129 35.95 17.62 6.29
N ASP A 130 36.83 17.68 5.29
CA ASP A 130 36.60 18.47 4.08
C ASP A 130 35.78 17.70 3.04
N LEU A 131 35.31 18.43 2.02
CA LEU A 131 34.48 17.88 0.95
C LEU A 131 35.20 16.77 0.17
N ASP A 132 36.51 16.89 -0.04
CA ASP A 132 37.31 15.90 -0.78
C ASP A 132 37.46 14.60 0.01
N SER A 133 37.68 14.67 1.33
CA SER A 133 37.71 13.52 2.22
C SER A 133 36.34 12.85 2.32
N PHE A 134 35.28 13.66 2.40
CA PHE A 134 33.90 13.16 2.35
C PHE A 134 33.64 12.37 1.06
N ILE A 135 33.95 12.93 -0.12
CA ILE A 135 33.70 12.27 -1.42
C ILE A 135 34.44 10.92 -1.49
N ARG A 136 35.72 10.90 -1.12
CA ARG A 136 36.55 9.69 -1.17
C ARG A 136 36.01 8.59 -0.24
N GLU A 137 35.59 8.95 0.96
CA GLU A 137 35.08 7.97 1.94
C GLU A 137 33.66 7.50 1.62
N ALA A 138 32.79 8.39 1.12
CA ALA A 138 31.47 8.03 0.65
C ALA A 138 31.56 7.03 -0.51
N ASP A 139 32.43 7.29 -1.49
CA ASP A 139 32.65 6.38 -2.64
C ASP A 139 33.16 5.01 -2.22
N ALA A 140 34.06 4.94 -1.24
CA ALA A 140 34.56 3.67 -0.72
C ALA A 140 33.45 2.86 -0.04
N ARG A 141 32.57 3.53 0.74
CA ARG A 141 31.44 2.89 1.43
C ARG A 141 30.36 2.43 0.45
N LEU A 142 30.03 3.24 -0.56
CA LEU A 142 29.07 2.87 -1.61
C LEU A 142 29.53 1.64 -2.40
N LYS A 143 30.83 1.55 -2.74
CA LYS A 143 31.40 0.36 -3.41
C LYS A 143 31.29 -0.91 -2.56
N MET A 144 31.44 -0.82 -1.23
CA MET A 144 31.27 -1.97 -0.34
C MET A 144 29.82 -2.46 -0.26
N LEU A 145 28.85 -1.57 -0.50
CA LEU A 145 27.42 -1.89 -0.57
C LEU A 145 27.01 -2.44 -1.94
N GLY A 146 27.94 -2.54 -2.89
CA GLY A 146 27.68 -3.02 -4.25
C GLY A 146 26.97 -2.01 -5.16
N LEU A 147 27.07 -0.70 -4.85
CA LEU A 147 26.48 0.41 -5.59
C LEU A 147 27.50 1.16 -6.45
#